data_AF-W9I2I4-F1
#
_entry.id   AF-W9I2I4-F1
#
_cell.length_a   1.000
_cell.length_b   1.000
_cell.length_c   1.000
_cell.angle_alpha   90.00
_cell.angle_beta   90.00
_cell.angle_gamma   90.00
#
_symmetry.space_group_name_H-M   'P 1'
#
loop_
_entity.id
_entity.type
_entity.pdbx_description
1 polymer ?
#
loop_
_entity_poly.entity_id
_entity_poly.type
_entity_poly.pdbx_seq_one_letter_code
_entity_poly.pdbx_strand_id
1 'polypeptide(L)'
;MSTLEPRPPYSEAEIKNLYPPQLRLQLVQILLRHGERTPITARFTSTGLAPFWPYCSAARRLTSVILDPSATDTHVDPADNPGLTALEWKRRLETFGPDDAPILATGRNGELDAICDMGMLTDRGRETTYNLGQRLRHLYVDQLRFLPEKLAFDTDTAAIYLRATPIPRALESLQQAFYGLYPPSARASGLHPPTILTRSPADETLFPNDGNCRRFAALARAFAQRCADRWNDSDEMAYLTKRLGHWMPEEHPHVAVDSRPRLSGIMDTINATKAHGQATRLPKEFYDREVKRIIEKIGVEEWYAGYKESEEYRTLGIGGLLGDVVSRMVGSAERSTADGEYELALNKKVSATTPQPVRFGMSGCHDTTLAATLASLGAFNEEAWPPFTSHVAIELFRHVNAGATPPPEAPKPTGFLSFFGLGSKGAPHAGLPPPGIGRKKTPDLTEDEKERLKGYYVRLRYNDRPVTIPGCAPTGKHLDGDESFCTLEAFKEIVDKFTPINWKQQCRANIKDPAFPSKPEPSGY
;
A
#
# COMPACT_ATOMS: atom_id res chain seq x y z
N MET A 1 11.74 15.42 -0.89
CA MET A 1 12.99 14.65 -1.11
C MET A 1 12.64 13.44 -1.96
N SER A 2 13.56 12.80 -2.67
CA SER A 2 13.19 11.64 -3.52
C SER A 2 13.08 10.35 -2.72
N THR A 3 13.96 10.18 -1.73
CA THR A 3 13.94 9.15 -0.70
C THR A 3 13.40 9.74 0.61
N LEU A 4 12.66 8.95 1.39
CA LEU A 4 12.25 9.36 2.73
C LEU A 4 13.48 9.52 3.62
N GLU A 5 13.68 10.71 4.17
CA GLU A 5 14.62 10.90 5.28
C GLU A 5 13.88 10.59 6.58
N PRO A 6 14.16 9.46 7.24
CA PRO A 6 13.44 9.08 8.44
C PRO A 6 13.79 10.04 9.57
N ARG A 7 12.78 10.42 10.36
CA ARG A 7 13.01 11.09 11.64
C ARG A 7 13.78 10.18 12.61
N PRO A 8 14.45 10.74 13.65
CA PRO A 8 14.92 9.95 14.77
C PRO A 8 13.78 9.16 15.42
N PRO A 9 14.07 8.05 16.14
CA PRO A 9 13.08 7.34 16.95
C PRO A 9 12.28 8.29 17.86
N TYR A 10 11.05 7.90 18.20
CA TYR A 10 10.28 8.65 19.19
C TYR A 10 10.97 8.61 20.55
N SER A 11 11.10 9.78 21.17
CA SER A 11 11.48 9.88 22.58
C SER A 11 10.40 9.29 23.48
N GLU A 12 10.74 8.97 24.73
CA GLU A 12 9.76 8.47 25.70
C GLU A 12 8.59 9.44 25.91
N ALA A 13 8.85 10.75 25.87
CA ALA A 13 7.80 11.78 25.98
C ALA A 13 6.85 11.75 24.79
N GLU A 14 7.39 11.62 23.57
CA GLU A 14 6.55 11.45 22.36
C GLU A 14 5.75 10.15 22.41
N ILE A 15 6.34 9.05 22.88
CA ILE A 15 5.62 7.78 23.05
C ILE A 15 4.46 7.94 24.04
N LYS A 16 4.66 8.60 25.19
CA LYS A 16 3.57 8.84 26.17
C LYS A 16 2.43 9.67 25.59
N ASN A 17 2.74 10.64 24.74
CA ASN A 17 1.73 11.47 24.08
C ASN A 17 1.00 10.71 22.96
N LEU A 18 1.74 9.94 22.14
CA LEU A 18 1.19 9.17 21.03
C LEU A 18 0.49 7.88 21.49
N TYR A 19 0.83 7.31 22.62
CA TYR A 19 0.27 6.04 23.09
C TYR A 19 -0.22 6.24 24.52
N PRO A 20 -1.30 7.03 24.71
CA PRO A 20 -1.74 7.43 26.03
C PRO A 20 -2.29 6.23 26.81
N PRO A 21 -2.10 6.16 28.14
CA PRO A 21 -2.34 4.96 28.94
C PRO A 21 -3.80 4.49 28.97
N GLN A 22 -4.76 5.38 28.69
CA GLN A 22 -6.18 5.04 28.57
C GLN A 22 -6.53 4.30 27.27
N LEU A 23 -5.62 4.22 26.30
CA LEU A 23 -5.81 3.52 25.04
C LEU A 23 -4.83 2.34 24.90
N ARG A 24 -5.36 1.15 24.61
CA ARG A 24 -4.58 -0.04 24.29
C ARG A 24 -4.58 -0.27 22.78
N LEU A 25 -3.40 -0.29 22.17
CA LEU A 25 -3.24 -0.66 20.76
C LEU A 25 -3.75 -2.10 20.51
N GLN A 26 -4.57 -2.28 19.47
CA GLN A 26 -5.20 -3.56 19.12
C GLN A 26 -4.70 -4.11 17.78
N LEU A 27 -4.64 -3.25 16.76
CA LEU A 27 -4.29 -3.61 15.40
C LEU A 27 -3.52 -2.46 14.75
N VAL A 28 -2.45 -2.79 14.01
CA VAL A 28 -1.71 -1.85 13.18
C VAL A 28 -1.73 -2.36 11.74
N GLN A 29 -2.03 -1.47 10.80
CA GLN A 29 -1.99 -1.78 9.37
C GLN A 29 -1.07 -0.79 8.66
N ILE A 30 0.04 -1.29 8.11
CA ILE A 30 1.03 -0.50 7.39
C ILE A 30 0.78 -0.61 5.89
N LEU A 31 0.58 0.51 5.21
CA LEU A 31 0.70 0.63 3.77
C LEU A 31 2.10 1.19 3.47
N LEU A 32 2.97 0.43 2.81
CA LEU A 32 4.34 0.87 2.49
C LEU A 32 4.55 1.03 0.99
N ARG A 33 5.03 2.20 0.58
CA ARG A 33 5.55 2.42 -0.78
C ARG A 33 6.84 1.61 -0.92
N HIS A 34 7.01 0.98 -2.08
CA HIS A 34 8.26 0.35 -2.43
C HIS A 34 9.48 1.28 -2.29
N GLY A 35 10.67 0.68 -2.16
CA GLY A 35 11.93 1.42 -2.12
C GLY A 35 12.36 1.99 -3.47
N GLU A 36 13.58 2.52 -3.49
CA GLU A 36 14.23 3.08 -4.67
C GLU A 36 14.30 2.07 -5.82
N ARG A 37 13.95 2.55 -7.00
CA ARG A 37 13.94 1.77 -8.24
C ARG A 37 14.58 2.56 -9.39
N THR A 38 14.91 1.86 -10.46
CA THR A 38 15.15 2.49 -11.77
C THR A 38 13.89 3.21 -12.26
N PRO A 39 14.03 4.17 -13.19
CA PRO A 39 12.86 4.78 -13.84
C PRO A 39 12.04 3.71 -14.58
N ILE A 40 10.75 3.94 -14.74
CA ILE A 40 9.87 2.98 -15.44
C ILE A 40 10.05 3.01 -16.97
N THR A 41 10.80 3.99 -17.48
CA THR A 41 11.12 4.15 -18.90
C THR A 41 12.45 4.88 -19.03
N ALA A 42 13.27 4.52 -20.02
CA ALA A 42 14.43 5.31 -20.39
C ALA A 42 14.00 6.68 -20.94
N ARG A 43 14.58 7.75 -20.40
CA ARG A 43 14.35 9.14 -20.82
C ARG A 43 15.68 9.90 -20.72
N PHE A 44 15.78 11.02 -21.44
CA PHE A 44 16.93 11.92 -21.37
C PHE A 44 18.27 11.25 -21.69
N THR A 45 18.28 10.26 -22.59
CA THR A 45 19.51 9.58 -23.04
C THR A 45 20.48 10.54 -23.71
N SER A 46 19.99 11.62 -24.32
CA SER A 46 20.79 12.74 -24.86
C SER A 46 21.66 13.44 -23.81
N THR A 47 21.35 13.30 -22.51
CA THR A 47 22.20 13.80 -21.42
C THR A 47 23.41 12.91 -21.12
N GLY A 48 23.52 11.76 -21.79
CA GLY A 48 24.46 10.68 -21.45
C GLY A 48 23.94 9.75 -20.35
N LEU A 49 22.67 9.86 -19.95
CA LEU A 49 22.04 8.92 -19.03
C LEU A 49 21.83 7.57 -19.72
N ALA A 50 22.55 6.54 -19.24
CA ALA A 50 22.38 5.18 -19.74
C ALA A 50 20.94 4.66 -19.47
N PRO A 51 20.31 3.95 -20.42
CA PRO A 51 18.98 3.36 -20.22
C PRO A 51 18.93 2.35 -19.07
N PHE A 52 19.98 1.53 -18.93
CA PHE A 52 20.04 0.44 -17.96
C PHE A 52 21.09 0.70 -16.88
N TRP A 53 20.78 0.35 -15.64
CA TRP A 53 21.56 0.78 -14.47
C TRP A 53 22.12 -0.43 -13.69
N PRO A 54 23.40 -0.43 -13.27
CA PRO A 54 24.03 -1.55 -12.58
C PRO A 54 23.80 -1.54 -11.06
N TYR A 55 22.56 -1.35 -10.61
CA TYR A 55 22.21 -1.24 -9.18
C TYR A 55 21.35 -2.40 -8.64
N CYS A 56 21.31 -3.53 -9.35
CA CYS A 56 20.48 -4.68 -9.01
C CYS A 56 21.33 -5.92 -8.81
N SER A 57 22.12 -5.95 -7.73
CA SER A 57 23.02 -7.07 -7.42
C SER A 57 22.28 -8.40 -7.29
N ALA A 58 21.00 -8.37 -6.91
CA ALA A 58 20.12 -9.55 -6.90
C ALA A 58 20.11 -10.31 -8.25
N ALA A 59 20.27 -9.62 -9.39
CA ALA A 59 20.34 -10.26 -10.71
C ALA A 59 21.57 -11.17 -10.89
N ARG A 60 22.58 -11.08 -10.01
CA ARG A 60 23.76 -11.97 -10.01
C ARG A 60 23.47 -13.35 -9.42
N ARG A 61 22.45 -13.47 -8.57
CA ARG A 61 22.15 -14.68 -7.81
C ARG A 61 20.66 -14.74 -7.51
N LEU A 62 19.88 -15.05 -8.55
CA LEU A 62 18.46 -15.33 -8.44
C LEU A 62 18.28 -16.79 -8.03
N THR A 63 17.19 -17.08 -7.34
CA THR A 63 16.81 -18.44 -6.95
C THR A 63 15.40 -18.71 -7.44
N SER A 64 15.25 -19.78 -8.23
CA SER A 64 13.96 -20.28 -8.69
C SER A 64 13.57 -21.54 -7.93
N VAL A 65 12.28 -21.71 -7.67
CA VAL A 65 11.73 -22.99 -7.21
C VAL A 65 11.52 -23.88 -8.44
N ILE A 66 12.12 -25.05 -8.46
CA ILE A 66 12.07 -26.01 -9.57
C ILE A 66 11.53 -27.35 -9.06
N LEU A 67 10.70 -28.01 -9.87
CA LEU A 67 10.27 -29.37 -9.62
C LEU A 67 11.39 -30.35 -10.01
N ASP A 68 11.81 -31.18 -9.07
CA ASP A 68 12.72 -32.30 -9.25
C ASP A 68 11.97 -33.62 -8.97
N PRO A 69 11.42 -34.26 -10.01
CA PRO A 69 10.73 -35.54 -9.87
C PRO A 69 11.63 -36.69 -9.36
N SER A 70 12.96 -36.53 -9.36
CA SER A 70 13.87 -37.53 -8.78
C SER A 70 14.03 -37.39 -7.27
N ALA A 71 13.65 -36.23 -6.71
CA ALA A 71 13.70 -35.92 -5.29
C ALA A 71 12.39 -36.25 -4.55
N THR A 72 11.36 -36.75 -5.25
CA THR A 72 10.11 -37.18 -4.62
C THR A 72 10.31 -38.52 -3.92
N ASP A 73 10.10 -38.54 -2.61
CA ASP A 73 10.02 -39.79 -1.84
C ASP A 73 8.68 -40.48 -2.13
N THR A 74 8.72 -41.68 -2.71
CA THR A 74 7.52 -42.47 -3.04
C THR A 74 6.69 -42.90 -1.83
N HIS A 75 7.21 -42.71 -0.60
CA HIS A 75 6.53 -43.02 0.65
C HIS A 75 5.82 -41.81 1.28
N VAL A 76 5.94 -40.61 0.72
CA VAL A 76 5.28 -39.39 1.21
C VAL A 76 4.22 -38.95 0.19
N ASP A 77 3.09 -38.42 0.69
CA ASP A 77 2.07 -37.84 -0.19
C ASP A 77 2.72 -36.73 -1.06
N PRO A 78 2.59 -36.78 -2.40
CA PRO A 78 3.09 -35.72 -3.28
C PRO A 78 2.57 -34.32 -2.93
N ALA A 79 1.44 -34.20 -2.23
CA ALA A 79 0.95 -32.94 -1.71
C ALA A 79 1.79 -32.38 -0.54
N ASP A 80 2.45 -33.24 0.24
CA ASP A 80 3.31 -32.86 1.38
C ASP A 80 4.80 -32.78 0.99
N ASN A 81 5.26 -33.55 -0.01
CA ASN A 81 6.60 -33.42 -0.59
C ASN A 81 6.54 -33.46 -2.13
N PRO A 82 6.24 -32.32 -2.78
CA PRO A 82 6.15 -32.25 -4.23
C PRO A 82 7.49 -32.42 -4.95
N GLY A 83 8.62 -32.64 -4.26
CA GLY A 83 9.94 -32.72 -4.90
C GLY A 83 10.44 -31.36 -5.38
N LEU A 84 10.14 -30.28 -4.66
CA LEU A 84 10.61 -28.94 -5.02
C LEU A 84 12.04 -28.70 -4.51
N THR A 85 12.89 -28.14 -5.37
CA THR A 85 14.27 -27.73 -5.07
C THR A 85 14.54 -26.30 -5.53
N ALA A 86 15.70 -25.77 -5.15
CA ALA A 86 16.14 -24.42 -5.51
C ALA A 86 17.21 -24.45 -6.61
N LEU A 87 17.00 -23.70 -7.69
CA LEU A 87 18.01 -23.45 -8.73
C LEU A 87 18.56 -22.03 -8.60
N GLU A 88 19.86 -21.91 -8.33
CA GLU A 88 20.55 -20.62 -8.40
C GLU A 88 20.96 -20.31 -9.85
N TRP A 89 20.68 -19.09 -10.30
CA TRP A 89 21.01 -18.62 -11.65
C TRP A 89 21.31 -17.12 -11.69
N LYS A 90 21.92 -16.68 -12.79
CA LYS A 90 22.26 -15.27 -13.05
C LYS A 90 21.48 -14.77 -14.27
N ARG A 91 20.98 -13.53 -14.19
CA ARG A 91 20.32 -12.86 -15.31
C ARG A 91 21.22 -11.80 -15.95
N ARG A 92 21.25 -11.79 -17.28
CA ARG A 92 21.64 -10.64 -18.11
C ARG A 92 20.44 -10.22 -18.95
N LEU A 93 20.35 -8.94 -19.30
CA LEU A 93 19.27 -8.40 -20.13
C LEU A 93 19.77 -8.22 -21.56
N GLU A 94 18.91 -8.56 -22.51
CA GLU A 94 19.10 -8.23 -23.93
C GLU A 94 18.26 -7.00 -24.29
N THR A 95 18.72 -6.24 -25.26
CA THR A 95 18.03 -5.08 -25.83
C THR A 95 18.35 -4.96 -27.32
N PHE A 96 17.72 -4.02 -28.01
CA PHE A 96 17.93 -3.82 -29.45
C PHE A 96 19.17 -2.93 -29.71
N GLY A 97 20.04 -3.41 -30.59
CA GLY A 97 21.12 -2.66 -31.21
C GLY A 97 20.72 -2.16 -32.61
N PRO A 98 21.69 -1.83 -33.47
CA PRO A 98 21.42 -1.50 -34.87
C PRO A 98 20.61 -2.60 -35.57
N ASP A 99 19.65 -2.20 -36.40
CA ASP A 99 18.75 -3.09 -37.16
C ASP A 99 17.99 -4.11 -36.29
N ASP A 100 17.65 -3.71 -35.05
CA ASP A 100 16.99 -4.55 -34.05
C ASP A 100 17.75 -5.86 -33.71
N ALA A 101 19.06 -5.89 -33.96
CA ALA A 101 19.90 -7.01 -33.57
C ALA A 101 19.97 -7.14 -32.03
N PRO A 102 19.96 -8.38 -31.48
CA PRO A 102 20.06 -8.56 -30.04
C PRO A 102 21.47 -8.18 -29.55
N ILE A 103 21.52 -7.28 -28.57
CA ILE A 103 22.74 -6.91 -27.85
C ILE A 103 22.52 -7.02 -26.34
N LEU A 104 23.61 -7.14 -25.58
CA LEU A 104 23.52 -7.10 -24.12
C LEU A 104 23.28 -5.65 -23.64
N ALA A 105 22.27 -5.49 -22.79
CA ALA A 105 22.07 -4.26 -22.05
C ALA A 105 23.24 -4.02 -21.10
N THR A 106 23.77 -2.80 -21.11
CA THR A 106 24.94 -2.41 -20.32
C THR A 106 24.65 -1.22 -19.42
N GLY A 107 25.37 -1.17 -18.29
CA GLY A 107 25.50 0.05 -17.50
C GLY A 107 26.37 1.10 -18.20
N ARG A 108 26.46 2.29 -17.61
CA ARG A 108 27.22 3.43 -18.18
C ARG A 108 28.68 3.09 -18.52
N ASN A 109 29.31 2.18 -17.79
CA ASN A 109 30.71 1.82 -18.00
C ASN A 109 30.87 0.43 -18.66
N GLY A 110 29.82 -0.09 -19.29
CA GLY A 110 29.85 -1.41 -19.92
C GLY A 110 29.60 -2.57 -18.96
N GLU A 111 29.05 -2.32 -17.76
CA GLU A 111 28.69 -3.38 -16.83
C GLU A 111 27.67 -4.35 -17.46
N LEU A 112 27.91 -5.65 -17.39
CA LEU A 112 27.02 -6.69 -17.96
C LEU A 112 26.16 -7.41 -16.93
N ASP A 113 26.57 -7.38 -15.66
CA ASP A 113 25.91 -8.06 -14.56
C ASP A 113 25.35 -7.02 -13.57
N ALA A 114 24.39 -7.43 -12.73
CA ALA A 114 23.64 -6.53 -11.83
C ALA A 114 22.82 -5.45 -12.53
N ILE A 115 22.50 -5.65 -13.82
CA ILE A 115 21.69 -4.73 -14.60
C ILE A 115 20.22 -4.82 -14.17
N CYS A 116 19.70 -3.67 -13.77
CA CYS A 116 18.29 -3.46 -13.47
C CYS A 116 17.47 -3.36 -14.76
N ASP A 117 16.29 -3.98 -14.75
CA ASP A 117 15.25 -3.70 -15.75
C ASP A 117 14.53 -2.38 -15.40
N MET A 118 13.67 -1.88 -16.28
CA MET A 118 12.86 -0.68 -16.06
C MET A 118 11.92 -0.86 -14.87
N GLY A 119 11.91 0.12 -13.96
CA GLY A 119 11.08 0.09 -12.76
C GLY A 119 11.42 -1.02 -11.75
N MET A 120 12.59 -1.64 -11.85
CA MET A 120 13.06 -2.69 -10.94
C MET A 120 13.57 -2.12 -9.62
N LEU A 121 13.27 -2.80 -8.51
CA LEU A 121 13.80 -2.44 -7.20
C LEU A 121 15.32 -2.58 -7.17
N THR A 122 16.00 -1.54 -6.74
CA THR A 122 17.47 -1.51 -6.64
C THR A 122 17.94 -1.97 -5.27
N ASP A 123 19.24 -2.19 -5.12
CA ASP A 123 19.84 -2.55 -3.83
C ASP A 123 19.61 -1.46 -2.78
N ARG A 124 19.63 -0.18 -3.20
CA ARG A 124 19.24 0.94 -2.33
C ARG A 124 17.79 0.81 -1.86
N GLY A 125 16.87 0.41 -2.74
CA GLY A 125 15.47 0.16 -2.39
C GLY A 125 15.28 -0.98 -1.40
N ARG A 126 16.09 -2.04 -1.53
CA ARG A 126 16.10 -3.15 -0.56
C ARG A 126 16.62 -2.70 0.80
N GLU A 127 17.70 -1.92 0.83
CA GLU A 127 18.28 -1.37 2.05
C GLU A 127 17.30 -0.45 2.79
N THR A 128 16.69 0.52 2.11
CA THR A 128 15.80 1.48 2.79
C THR A 128 14.53 0.80 3.32
N THR A 129 13.99 -0.18 2.59
CA THR A 129 12.81 -0.94 3.04
C THR A 129 13.14 -1.90 4.18
N TYR A 130 14.33 -2.51 4.20
CA TYR A 130 14.85 -3.21 5.38
C TYR A 130 14.94 -2.28 6.60
N ASN A 131 15.46 -1.06 6.43
CA ASN A 131 15.56 -0.06 7.49
C ASN A 131 14.16 0.40 7.97
N LEU A 132 13.16 0.48 7.09
CA LEU A 132 11.77 0.67 7.51
C LEU A 132 11.31 -0.46 8.43
N GLY A 133 11.60 -1.72 8.08
CA GLY A 133 11.36 -2.89 8.93
C GLY A 133 11.97 -2.76 10.32
N GLN A 134 13.23 -2.33 10.40
CA GLN A 134 13.92 -2.09 11.68
C GLN A 134 13.26 -0.97 12.50
N ARG A 135 12.83 0.12 11.86
CA ARG A 135 12.11 1.22 12.55
C ARG A 135 10.75 0.74 13.09
N LEU A 136 10.04 -0.10 12.33
CA LEU A 136 8.80 -0.72 12.79
C LEU A 136 9.05 -1.66 13.97
N ARG A 137 10.15 -2.44 13.94
CA ARG A 137 10.58 -3.28 15.07
C ARG A 137 10.82 -2.43 16.32
N HIS A 138 11.61 -1.37 16.16
CA HIS A 138 11.93 -0.49 17.28
C HIS A 138 10.68 0.06 17.96
N LEU A 139 9.71 0.55 17.17
CA LEU A 139 8.47 1.06 17.72
C LEU A 139 7.60 -0.04 18.34
N TYR A 140 7.21 -1.04 17.55
CA TYR A 140 6.14 -1.97 17.95
C TYR A 140 6.62 -3.16 18.79
N VAL A 141 7.90 -3.51 18.71
CA VAL A 141 8.51 -4.59 19.52
C VAL A 141 9.27 -4.00 20.70
N ASP A 142 10.15 -3.03 20.48
CA ASP A 142 11.10 -2.61 21.54
C ASP A 142 10.48 -1.56 22.48
N GLN A 143 9.84 -0.52 21.94
CA GLN A 143 9.28 0.58 22.73
C GLN A 143 7.88 0.25 23.28
N LEU A 144 6.96 -0.16 22.41
CA LEU A 144 5.56 -0.39 22.78
C LEU A 144 5.28 -1.79 23.34
N ARG A 145 6.18 -2.76 23.09
CA ARG A 145 5.99 -4.16 23.46
C ARG A 145 4.64 -4.72 22.97
N PHE A 146 4.16 -4.21 21.84
CA PHE A 146 2.89 -4.60 21.24
C PHE A 146 3.00 -5.95 20.52
N LEU A 147 4.14 -6.16 19.86
CA LEU A 147 4.49 -7.39 19.17
C LEU A 147 5.55 -8.18 19.96
N PRO A 148 5.57 -9.52 19.83
CA PRO A 148 6.55 -10.35 20.53
C PRO A 148 7.97 -10.08 20.03
N GLU A 149 8.95 -10.25 20.91
CA GLU A 149 10.36 -10.09 20.54
C GLU A 149 10.82 -11.13 19.51
N LYS A 150 10.31 -12.37 19.65
CA LYS A 150 10.60 -13.50 18.77
C LYS A 150 9.31 -14.14 18.29
N LEU A 151 9.26 -14.52 17.03
CA LEU A 151 8.24 -15.45 16.52
C LEU A 151 8.68 -16.86 16.90
N ALA A 152 7.93 -17.51 17.77
CA ALA A 152 8.25 -18.83 18.32
C ALA A 152 7.30 -19.92 17.84
N PHE A 153 6.07 -19.55 17.45
CA PHE A 153 5.03 -20.46 17.01
C PHE A 153 4.41 -20.02 15.69
N ASP A 154 3.82 -20.94 14.94
CA ASP A 154 3.06 -20.59 13.73
C ASP A 154 1.85 -19.70 14.03
N THR A 155 1.36 -19.70 15.27
CA THR A 155 0.34 -18.75 15.72
C THR A 155 0.85 -17.30 15.73
N ASP A 156 2.15 -17.09 15.95
CA ASP A 156 2.75 -15.76 15.93
C ASP A 156 2.88 -15.24 14.50
N THR A 157 3.19 -16.13 13.54
CA THR A 157 3.20 -15.78 12.11
C THR A 157 1.78 -15.58 11.58
N ALA A 158 0.80 -16.35 12.05
CA ALA A 158 -0.61 -16.17 11.74
C ALA A 158 -1.21 -14.86 12.29
N ALA A 159 -0.59 -14.24 13.30
CA ALA A 159 -0.98 -12.91 13.78
C ALA A 159 -0.45 -11.75 12.92
N ILE A 160 0.34 -12.06 11.87
CA ILE A 160 0.94 -11.09 10.94
C ILE A 160 0.34 -11.25 9.55
N TYR A 161 -0.45 -10.26 9.13
CA TYR A 161 -1.03 -10.19 7.80
C TYR A 161 -0.05 -9.54 6.82
N LEU A 162 0.41 -10.28 5.81
CA LEU A 162 1.26 -9.74 4.74
C LEU A 162 0.52 -9.77 3.42
N ARG A 163 0.51 -8.65 2.68
CA ARG A 163 -0.07 -8.57 1.34
C ARG A 163 0.79 -7.71 0.42
N ALA A 164 0.93 -8.06 -0.84
CA ALA A 164 1.59 -7.21 -1.83
C ALA A 164 0.79 -7.13 -3.12
N THR A 165 0.95 -6.02 -3.84
CA THR A 165 0.50 -5.94 -5.24
C THR A 165 1.27 -6.95 -6.09
N PRO A 166 0.74 -7.38 -7.26
CA PRO A 166 1.45 -8.27 -8.18
C PRO A 166 2.70 -7.64 -8.84
N ILE A 167 3.05 -6.39 -8.50
CA ILE A 167 4.22 -5.68 -9.04
C ILE A 167 5.47 -6.09 -8.23
N PRO A 168 6.51 -6.70 -8.85
CA PRO A 168 7.64 -7.30 -8.14
C PRO A 168 8.33 -6.40 -7.13
N ARG A 169 8.60 -5.13 -7.48
CA ARG A 169 9.26 -4.17 -6.58
C ARG A 169 8.51 -3.93 -5.27
N ALA A 170 7.18 -4.03 -5.26
CA ALA A 170 6.38 -3.86 -4.06
C ALA A 170 6.40 -5.11 -3.18
N LEU A 171 6.37 -6.31 -3.80
CA LEU A 171 6.56 -7.58 -3.10
C LEU A 171 7.96 -7.67 -2.46
N GLU A 172 9.01 -7.38 -3.22
CA GLU A 172 10.39 -7.39 -2.70
C GLU A 172 10.56 -6.39 -1.54
N SER A 173 9.98 -5.20 -1.65
CA SER A 173 10.02 -4.19 -0.59
C SER A 173 9.32 -4.66 0.69
N LEU A 174 8.17 -5.33 0.56
CA LEU A 174 7.46 -5.94 1.69
C LEU A 174 8.31 -7.03 2.35
N GLN A 175 8.94 -7.89 1.56
CA GLN A 175 9.82 -8.95 2.05
C GLN A 175 11.01 -8.38 2.83
N GLN A 176 11.64 -7.32 2.31
CA GLN A 176 12.75 -6.63 2.98
C GLN A 176 12.30 -5.98 4.30
N ALA A 177 11.14 -5.31 4.29
CA ALA A 177 10.60 -4.70 5.49
C ALA A 177 10.19 -5.74 6.55
N PHE A 178 9.61 -6.88 6.15
CA PHE A 178 9.35 -7.99 7.07
C PHE A 178 10.65 -8.60 7.60
N TYR A 179 11.67 -8.76 6.76
CA TYR A 179 12.99 -9.26 7.17
C TYR A 179 13.69 -8.33 8.16
N GLY A 180 13.51 -7.02 8.04
CA GLY A 180 13.97 -6.04 9.02
C GLY A 180 13.17 -6.06 10.34
N LEU A 181 11.86 -6.33 10.26
CA LEU A 181 10.99 -6.45 11.44
C LEU A 181 11.28 -7.73 12.26
N TYR A 182 11.41 -8.86 11.58
CA TYR A 182 11.70 -10.18 12.14
C TYR A 182 12.83 -10.87 11.38
N PRO A 183 14.10 -10.48 11.65
CA PRO A 183 15.25 -11.15 11.06
C PRO A 183 15.31 -12.63 11.48
N PRO A 184 16.14 -13.47 10.82
CA PRO A 184 16.30 -14.88 11.21
C PRO A 184 16.60 -15.09 12.70
N SER A 185 17.35 -14.18 13.34
CA SER A 185 17.63 -14.24 14.78
C SER A 185 16.41 -14.00 15.68
N ALA A 186 15.33 -13.44 15.14
CA ALA A 186 14.05 -13.21 15.82
C ALA A 186 12.97 -14.22 15.41
N ARG A 187 13.34 -15.33 14.75
CA ARG A 187 12.43 -16.39 14.32
C ARG A 187 12.96 -17.74 14.78
N ALA A 188 12.11 -18.54 15.41
CA ALA A 188 12.44 -19.89 15.80
C ALA A 188 12.72 -20.77 14.57
N SER A 189 13.59 -21.77 14.74
CA SER A 189 13.82 -22.80 13.74
C SER A 189 12.57 -23.65 13.54
N GLY A 190 12.25 -24.00 12.30
CA GLY A 190 11.13 -24.88 11.98
C GLY A 190 9.76 -24.19 11.84
N LEU A 191 9.70 -22.85 11.93
CA LEU A 191 8.49 -22.10 11.59
C LEU A 191 8.15 -22.26 10.10
N HIS A 192 6.86 -22.32 9.80
CA HIS A 192 6.41 -22.24 8.41
C HIS A 192 6.77 -20.87 7.81
N PRO A 193 7.07 -20.81 6.50
CA PRO A 193 7.24 -19.54 5.82
C PRO A 193 6.00 -18.64 6.02
N PRO A 194 6.17 -17.32 6.18
CA PRO A 194 5.04 -16.42 6.32
C PRO A 194 4.21 -16.40 5.04
N THR A 195 2.89 -16.42 5.19
CA THR A 195 1.96 -16.26 4.06
C THR A 195 1.97 -14.82 3.58
N ILE A 196 2.26 -14.60 2.29
CA ILE A 196 2.09 -13.30 1.63
C ILE A 196 0.93 -13.41 0.63
N LEU A 197 -0.11 -12.63 0.88
CA LEU A 197 -1.30 -12.58 0.04
C LEU A 197 -1.06 -11.71 -1.20
N THR A 198 -1.56 -12.15 -2.34
CA THR A 198 -1.55 -11.39 -3.59
C THR A 198 -2.92 -11.49 -4.26
N ARG A 199 -3.34 -10.44 -4.98
CA ARG A 199 -4.50 -10.51 -5.86
C ARG A 199 -4.08 -10.55 -7.32
N SER A 200 -4.98 -11.06 -8.17
CA SER A 200 -4.84 -10.92 -9.61
C SER A 200 -4.80 -9.42 -9.97
N PRO A 201 -4.09 -9.01 -11.03
CA PRO A 201 -4.10 -7.61 -11.46
C PRO A 201 -5.51 -7.04 -11.70
N ALA A 202 -6.48 -7.87 -12.10
CA ALA A 202 -7.85 -7.44 -12.38
C ALA A 202 -8.68 -7.16 -11.12
N ASP A 203 -8.32 -7.76 -9.98
CA ASP A 203 -9.04 -7.63 -8.70
C ASP A 203 -8.24 -6.84 -7.65
N GLU A 204 -7.09 -6.28 -8.05
CA GLU A 204 -6.19 -5.60 -7.13
C GLU A 204 -6.77 -4.26 -6.65
N THR A 205 -6.69 -4.04 -5.33
CA THR A 205 -7.14 -2.83 -4.63
C THR A 205 -5.99 -2.05 -3.98
N LEU A 206 -4.79 -2.64 -3.87
CA LEU A 206 -3.61 -1.97 -3.31
C LEU A 206 -3.00 -0.89 -4.23
N PHE A 207 -3.63 -0.57 -5.35
CA PHE A 207 -3.39 0.64 -6.13
C PHE A 207 -4.66 1.04 -6.89
N PRO A 208 -4.81 2.31 -7.30
CA PRO A 208 -5.90 2.73 -8.17
C PRO A 208 -5.85 2.04 -9.53
N ASN A 209 -6.83 1.17 -9.81
CA ASN A 209 -6.77 0.21 -10.90
C ASN A 209 -7.51 0.71 -12.16
N ASP A 210 -6.98 1.77 -12.77
CA ASP A 210 -7.49 2.34 -14.03
C ASP A 210 -7.41 1.36 -15.21
N GLY A 211 -6.39 0.51 -15.24
CA GLY A 211 -6.25 -0.55 -16.26
C GLY A 211 -7.41 -1.55 -16.31
N ASN A 212 -8.12 -1.77 -15.19
CA ASN A 212 -9.26 -2.71 -15.12
C ASN A 212 -10.60 -2.02 -14.81
N CYS A 213 -10.61 -0.70 -14.66
CA CYS A 213 -11.81 0.08 -14.36
C CYS A 213 -12.05 1.19 -15.38
N ARG A 214 -12.89 0.91 -16.38
CA ARG A 214 -13.15 1.82 -17.50
C ARG A 214 -13.67 3.19 -17.05
N ARG A 215 -14.59 3.24 -16.09
CA ARG A 215 -15.11 4.50 -15.53
C ARG A 215 -14.00 5.28 -14.81
N PHE A 216 -13.22 4.63 -13.96
CA PHE A 216 -12.11 5.29 -13.26
C PHE A 216 -11.05 5.83 -14.23
N ALA A 217 -10.69 5.08 -15.29
CA ALA A 217 -9.79 5.57 -16.33
C ALA A 217 -10.34 6.79 -17.09
N ALA A 218 -11.66 6.90 -17.27
CA ALA A 218 -12.28 8.09 -17.85
C ALA A 218 -12.19 9.29 -16.89
N LEU A 219 -12.46 9.07 -15.60
CA LEU A 219 -12.34 10.09 -14.56
C LEU A 219 -10.89 10.59 -14.45
N ALA A 220 -9.91 9.69 -14.29
CA ALA A 220 -8.49 10.01 -14.18
C ALA A 220 -7.99 10.85 -15.37
N ARG A 221 -8.39 10.48 -16.60
CA ARG A 221 -8.05 11.27 -17.79
C ARG A 221 -8.67 12.66 -17.80
N ALA A 222 -9.92 12.80 -17.36
CA ALA A 222 -10.55 14.12 -17.29
C ALA A 222 -9.87 15.03 -16.25
N PHE A 223 -9.54 14.51 -15.07
CA PHE A 223 -8.79 15.26 -14.05
C PHE A 223 -7.38 15.62 -14.54
N ALA A 224 -6.68 14.71 -15.23
CA ALA A 224 -5.39 15.00 -15.83
C ALA A 224 -5.48 16.07 -16.94
N GLN A 225 -6.53 16.03 -17.77
CA GLN A 225 -6.78 17.06 -18.79
C GLN A 225 -7.03 18.43 -18.16
N ARG A 226 -7.88 18.51 -17.13
CA ARG A 226 -8.13 19.76 -16.40
C ARG A 226 -6.85 20.32 -15.77
N CYS A 227 -5.96 19.45 -15.29
CA CYS A 227 -4.65 19.85 -14.79
C CYS A 227 -3.79 20.44 -15.93
N ALA A 228 -3.75 19.79 -17.09
CA ALA A 228 -3.06 20.30 -18.28
C ALA A 228 -3.60 21.68 -18.71
N ASP A 229 -4.93 21.82 -18.84
CA ASP A 229 -5.60 23.07 -19.22
C ASP A 229 -5.29 24.22 -18.26
N ARG A 230 -5.09 23.92 -16.97
CA ARG A 230 -4.76 24.90 -15.94
C ARG A 230 -3.30 25.31 -15.94
N TRP A 231 -2.40 24.34 -16.13
CA TRP A 231 -0.97 24.53 -15.82
C TRP A 231 -0.08 24.69 -17.03
N ASN A 232 -0.45 24.19 -18.21
CA ASN A 232 0.47 24.17 -19.36
C ASN A 232 0.93 25.56 -19.80
N ASP A 233 0.06 26.58 -19.69
CA ASP A 233 0.36 27.97 -20.05
C ASP A 233 0.74 28.85 -18.85
N SER A 234 1.01 28.25 -17.69
CA SER A 234 1.37 28.97 -16.46
C SER A 234 2.83 29.45 -16.44
N ASP A 235 3.12 30.47 -15.63
CA ASP A 235 4.48 30.94 -15.36
C ASP A 235 5.38 29.84 -14.78
N GLU A 236 4.81 28.95 -13.96
CA GLU A 236 5.54 27.81 -13.41
C GLU A 236 5.94 26.80 -14.50
N MET A 237 5.07 26.52 -15.47
CA MET A 237 5.40 25.65 -16.60
C MET A 237 6.38 26.31 -17.58
N ALA A 238 6.26 27.64 -17.77
CA ALA A 238 7.24 28.42 -18.53
C ALA A 238 8.62 28.38 -17.86
N TYR A 239 8.70 28.43 -16.52
CA TYR A 239 9.94 28.25 -15.78
C TYR A 239 10.54 26.85 -16.02
N LEU A 240 9.73 25.78 -15.95
CA LEU A 240 10.20 24.43 -16.25
C LEU A 240 10.72 24.31 -17.68
N THR A 241 10.00 24.85 -18.66
CA THR A 241 10.42 24.87 -20.06
C THR A 241 11.73 25.63 -20.25
N LYS A 242 11.89 26.79 -19.60
CA LYS A 242 13.15 27.56 -19.64
C LYS A 242 14.34 26.76 -19.08
N ARG A 243 14.12 25.94 -18.04
CA ARG A 243 15.18 25.20 -17.36
C ARG A 243 15.50 23.86 -18.01
N LEU A 244 14.48 23.16 -18.50
CA LEU A 244 14.58 21.76 -18.94
C LEU A 244 14.31 21.58 -20.44
N GLY A 245 13.73 22.55 -21.14
CA GLY A 245 13.28 22.43 -22.53
C GLY A 245 14.40 22.04 -23.50
N HIS A 246 15.64 22.49 -23.27
CA HIS A 246 16.79 22.07 -24.08
C HIS A 246 17.10 20.56 -23.99
N TRP A 247 16.66 19.90 -22.91
CA TRP A 247 16.82 18.45 -22.72
C TRP A 247 15.60 17.64 -23.17
N MET A 248 14.52 18.31 -23.58
CA MET A 248 13.32 17.65 -24.10
C MET A 248 13.55 17.18 -25.56
N PRO A 249 12.80 16.16 -26.04
CA PRO A 249 12.85 15.74 -27.45
C PRO A 249 12.53 16.89 -28.41
N GLU A 250 13.13 16.90 -29.60
CA GLU A 250 12.95 17.96 -30.60
C GLU A 250 11.48 18.09 -31.05
N GLU A 251 10.75 16.98 -31.09
CA GLU A 251 9.32 16.96 -31.45
C GLU A 251 8.42 17.56 -30.37
N HIS A 252 8.93 17.65 -29.13
CA HIS A 252 8.20 18.10 -27.95
C HIS A 252 9.11 18.95 -27.04
N PRO A 253 9.59 20.12 -27.50
CA PRO A 253 10.62 20.90 -26.80
C PRO A 253 10.12 21.61 -25.54
N HIS A 254 8.80 21.65 -25.33
CA HIS A 254 8.15 22.28 -24.18
C HIS A 254 7.83 21.25 -23.09
N VAL A 255 8.02 21.64 -21.83
CA VAL A 255 7.54 20.85 -20.69
C VAL A 255 6.06 21.14 -20.50
N ALA A 256 5.24 20.10 -20.38
CA ALA A 256 3.81 20.20 -20.10
C ALA A 256 3.33 19.00 -19.28
N VAL A 257 2.12 19.09 -18.71
CA VAL A 257 1.49 17.96 -18.00
C VAL A 257 1.38 16.74 -18.93
N ASP A 258 0.95 16.98 -20.16
CA ASP A 258 0.63 16.00 -21.19
C ASP A 258 1.65 15.94 -22.34
N SER A 259 2.84 16.57 -22.19
CA SER A 259 3.93 16.47 -23.17
C SER A 259 4.46 15.03 -23.31
N ARG A 260 5.42 14.83 -24.23
CA ARG A 260 6.16 13.57 -24.36
C ARG A 260 7.66 13.85 -24.21
N PRO A 261 8.28 13.50 -23.06
CA PRO A 261 7.69 12.86 -21.88
C PRO A 261 6.71 13.75 -21.11
N ARG A 262 5.74 13.14 -20.43
CA ARG A 262 4.80 13.83 -19.52
C ARG A 262 5.54 14.35 -18.29
N LEU A 263 5.01 15.38 -17.62
CA LEU A 263 5.59 15.92 -16.39
C LEU A 263 5.86 14.86 -15.32
N SER A 264 4.94 13.91 -15.12
CA SER A 264 5.10 12.77 -14.22
C SER A 264 6.23 11.82 -14.64
N GLY A 265 6.49 11.69 -15.94
CA GLY A 265 7.64 10.95 -16.47
C GLY A 265 8.97 11.66 -16.21
N ILE A 266 8.99 12.99 -16.26
CA ILE A 266 10.15 13.80 -15.86
C ILE A 266 10.42 13.62 -14.36
N MET A 267 9.36 13.72 -13.54
CA MET A 267 9.42 13.49 -12.09
C MET A 267 9.98 12.10 -11.74
N ASP A 268 9.53 11.05 -12.43
CA ASP A 268 10.01 9.68 -12.26
C ASP A 268 11.53 9.59 -12.46
N THR A 269 12.03 10.14 -13.57
CA THR A 269 13.46 10.11 -13.89
C THR A 269 14.29 10.98 -12.93
N ILE A 270 13.80 12.17 -12.55
CA ILE A 270 14.48 13.01 -11.54
C ILE A 270 14.57 12.25 -10.20
N ASN A 271 13.47 11.67 -9.74
CA ASN A 271 13.44 10.98 -8.45
C ASN A 271 14.30 9.72 -8.45
N ALA A 272 14.25 8.91 -9.50
CA ALA A 272 15.10 7.74 -9.64
C ALA A 272 16.58 8.15 -9.66
N THR A 273 16.97 9.10 -10.50
CA THR A 273 18.39 9.51 -10.61
C THR A 273 18.89 10.17 -9.31
N LYS A 274 18.03 10.92 -8.61
CA LYS A 274 18.37 11.55 -7.34
C LYS A 274 18.59 10.56 -6.20
N ALA A 275 17.91 9.42 -6.24
CA ALA A 275 18.02 8.33 -5.29
C ALA A 275 19.29 7.47 -5.46
N HIS A 276 20.04 7.62 -6.57
CA HIS A 276 21.15 6.74 -6.92
C HIS A 276 22.49 7.49 -7.11
N GLY A 277 23.54 6.72 -7.41
CA GLY A 277 24.92 7.20 -7.51
C GLY A 277 25.20 8.15 -8.68
N GLN A 278 26.42 8.70 -8.70
CA GLN A 278 26.83 9.74 -9.64
C GLN A 278 26.75 9.29 -11.12
N ALA A 279 26.94 8.00 -11.39
CA ALA A 279 26.94 7.45 -12.75
C ALA A 279 25.61 7.66 -13.49
N THR A 280 24.50 7.79 -12.75
CA THR A 280 23.14 7.92 -13.29
C THR A 280 22.53 9.28 -12.98
N ARG A 281 23.33 10.31 -12.73
CA ARG A 281 22.84 11.67 -12.49
C ARG A 281 22.49 12.37 -13.79
N LEU A 282 21.44 13.17 -13.74
CA LEU A 282 21.08 14.15 -14.76
C LEU A 282 21.92 15.43 -14.59
N PRO A 283 21.91 16.32 -15.59
CA PRO A 283 22.40 17.69 -15.45
C PRO A 283 21.80 18.41 -14.24
N LYS A 284 22.56 19.36 -13.67
CA LYS A 284 22.24 20.03 -12.39
C LYS A 284 20.89 20.76 -12.41
N GLU A 285 20.44 21.18 -13.58
CA GLU A 285 19.18 21.91 -13.80
C GLU A 285 17.97 21.09 -13.35
N PHE A 286 18.02 19.76 -13.49
CA PHE A 286 16.98 18.84 -13.04
C PHE A 286 16.85 18.75 -11.51
N TYR A 287 17.87 19.18 -10.77
CA TYR A 287 17.89 19.13 -9.30
C TYR A 287 17.68 20.49 -8.63
N ASP A 288 17.34 21.50 -9.43
CA ASP A 288 16.91 22.81 -8.95
C ASP A 288 15.71 22.67 -8.00
N ARG A 289 15.75 23.41 -6.88
CA ARG A 289 14.71 23.29 -5.83
C ARG A 289 13.34 23.69 -6.35
N GLU A 290 13.29 24.70 -7.21
CA GLU A 290 12.04 25.21 -7.76
C GLU A 290 11.50 24.30 -8.86
N VAL A 291 12.37 23.74 -9.71
CA VAL A 291 11.99 22.68 -10.66
C VAL A 291 11.31 21.53 -9.94
N LYS A 292 11.93 21.03 -8.85
CA LYS A 292 11.34 19.95 -8.06
C LYS A 292 9.99 20.33 -7.45
N ARG A 293 9.89 21.52 -6.85
CA ARG A 293 8.66 22.01 -6.20
C ARG A 293 7.51 22.07 -7.20
N ILE A 294 7.73 22.67 -8.37
CA ILE A 294 6.70 22.82 -9.41
C ILE A 294 6.27 21.47 -9.95
N ILE A 295 7.21 20.59 -10.30
CA ILE A 295 6.91 19.25 -10.84
C ILE A 295 6.07 18.44 -9.84
N GLU A 296 6.43 18.46 -8.55
CA GLU A 296 5.67 17.74 -7.52
C GLU A 296 4.29 18.36 -7.27
N LYS A 297 4.20 19.70 -7.16
CA LYS A 297 2.93 20.42 -6.97
C LYS A 297 1.91 20.07 -8.06
N ILE A 298 2.32 20.20 -9.32
CA ILE A 298 1.45 19.93 -10.48
C ILE A 298 1.17 18.43 -10.60
N GLY A 299 2.17 17.57 -10.36
CA GLY A 299 1.99 16.12 -10.37
C GLY A 299 1.01 15.62 -9.30
N VAL A 300 1.09 16.18 -8.08
CA VAL A 300 0.13 15.88 -6.99
C VAL A 300 -1.29 16.30 -7.39
N GLU A 301 -1.45 17.45 -8.03
CA GLU A 301 -2.77 17.87 -8.54
C GLU A 301 -3.28 16.93 -9.63
N GLU A 302 -2.46 16.65 -10.66
CA GLU A 302 -2.81 15.75 -11.77
C GLU A 302 -3.33 14.40 -11.28
N TRP A 303 -2.64 13.79 -10.31
CA TRP A 303 -2.93 12.43 -9.86
C TRP A 303 -3.95 12.34 -8.73
N TYR A 304 -4.05 13.38 -7.88
CA TYR A 304 -4.76 13.26 -6.60
C TYR A 304 -5.89 14.26 -6.38
N ALA A 305 -6.09 15.25 -7.25
CA ALA A 305 -7.21 16.19 -7.13
C ALA A 305 -8.57 15.47 -7.17
N GLY A 306 -8.71 14.43 -8.00
CA GLY A 306 -9.93 13.62 -8.08
C GLY A 306 -10.37 13.03 -6.74
N TYR A 307 -9.43 12.56 -5.91
CA TYR A 307 -9.74 12.03 -4.58
C TYR A 307 -10.27 13.10 -3.62
N LYS A 308 -9.83 14.35 -3.78
CA LYS A 308 -10.28 15.48 -2.94
C LYS A 308 -11.66 15.98 -3.33
N GLU A 309 -12.04 15.80 -4.59
CA GLU A 309 -13.16 16.53 -5.19
C GLU A 309 -14.34 15.65 -5.62
N SER A 310 -14.16 14.33 -5.80
CA SER A 310 -15.19 13.42 -6.32
C SER A 310 -15.29 12.12 -5.52
N GLU A 311 -16.51 11.81 -5.05
CA GLU A 311 -16.84 10.57 -4.37
C GLU A 311 -16.73 9.35 -5.30
N GLU A 312 -17.15 9.48 -6.56
CA GLU A 312 -17.02 8.41 -7.55
C GLU A 312 -15.54 8.08 -7.81
N TYR A 313 -14.68 9.11 -7.89
CA TYR A 313 -13.23 8.94 -8.04
C TYR A 313 -12.63 8.19 -6.84
N ARG A 314 -13.01 8.57 -5.60
CA ARG A 314 -12.61 7.84 -4.38
C ARG A 314 -13.11 6.39 -4.40
N THR A 315 -14.37 6.19 -4.79
CA THR A 315 -15.04 4.90 -4.78
C THR A 315 -14.38 3.89 -5.70
N LEU A 316 -14.06 4.31 -6.92
CA LEU A 316 -13.46 3.45 -7.92
C LEU A 316 -11.94 3.35 -7.79
N GLY A 317 -11.28 4.40 -7.28
CA GLY A 317 -9.83 4.44 -7.15
C GLY A 317 -9.30 3.69 -5.92
N ILE A 318 -9.77 4.01 -4.71
CA ILE A 318 -9.17 3.50 -3.47
C ILE A 318 -10.18 2.95 -2.45
N GLY A 319 -11.47 3.15 -2.67
CA GLY A 319 -12.53 2.74 -1.75
C GLY A 319 -12.54 1.24 -1.45
N GLY A 320 -12.17 0.40 -2.42
CA GLY A 320 -12.05 -1.05 -2.21
C GLY A 320 -11.03 -1.39 -1.12
N LEU A 321 -9.86 -0.73 -1.13
CA LEU A 321 -8.81 -0.91 -0.13
C LEU A 321 -9.24 -0.39 1.24
N LEU A 322 -9.80 0.82 1.30
CA LEU A 322 -10.20 1.38 2.59
C LEU A 322 -11.37 0.61 3.22
N GLY A 323 -12.27 0.06 2.41
CA GLY A 323 -13.26 -0.91 2.87
C GLY A 323 -12.63 -2.20 3.42
N ASP A 324 -11.55 -2.71 2.83
CA ASP A 324 -10.80 -3.87 3.38
C ASP A 324 -10.13 -3.48 4.72
N VAL A 325 -9.56 -2.26 4.80
CA VAL A 325 -8.94 -1.67 6.00
C VAL A 325 -9.91 -1.64 7.17
N VAL A 326 -11.09 -1.05 6.95
CA VAL A 326 -12.17 -0.96 7.94
C VAL A 326 -12.70 -2.34 8.29
N SER A 327 -12.86 -3.24 7.30
CA SER A 327 -13.37 -4.59 7.56
C SER A 327 -12.57 -5.31 8.62
N ARG A 328 -11.23 -5.27 8.57
CA ARG A 328 -10.43 -5.93 9.63
C ARG A 328 -10.41 -5.17 10.94
N MET A 329 -10.55 -3.84 10.94
CA MET A 329 -10.69 -3.09 12.19
C MET A 329 -11.96 -3.48 12.92
N VAL A 330 -13.07 -3.56 12.18
CA VAL A 330 -14.35 -4.03 12.72
C VAL A 330 -14.26 -5.49 13.12
N GLY A 331 -13.64 -6.35 12.31
CA GLY A 331 -13.38 -7.74 12.69
C GLY A 331 -12.60 -7.87 14.01
N SER A 332 -11.57 -7.03 14.19
CA SER A 332 -10.80 -6.96 15.44
C SER A 332 -11.65 -6.51 16.63
N ALA A 333 -12.51 -5.50 16.42
CA ALA A 333 -13.45 -5.02 17.44
C ALA A 333 -14.51 -6.08 17.81
N GLU A 334 -15.02 -6.83 16.83
CA GLU A 334 -15.98 -7.93 16.97
C GLU A 334 -15.32 -9.24 17.46
N ARG A 335 -13.98 -9.33 17.43
CA ARG A 335 -13.21 -10.57 17.62
C ARG A 335 -13.70 -11.69 16.69
N SER A 336 -13.92 -11.36 15.44
CA SER A 336 -14.34 -12.29 14.39
C SER A 336 -13.19 -12.60 13.43
N THR A 337 -13.32 -13.68 12.67
CA THR A 337 -12.33 -14.10 11.66
C THR A 337 -12.15 -13.09 10.51
N ALA A 338 -13.01 -12.07 10.43
CA ALA A 338 -12.91 -10.98 9.46
C ALA A 338 -11.78 -9.97 9.77
N ASP A 339 -11.07 -10.16 10.89
CA ASP A 339 -9.90 -9.36 11.28
C ASP A 339 -8.64 -9.67 10.45
N GLY A 340 -8.71 -10.63 9.53
CA GLY A 340 -7.60 -11.09 8.69
C GLY A 340 -7.23 -12.54 8.95
N GLU A 341 -7.76 -13.15 10.02
CA GLU A 341 -7.53 -14.57 10.31
C GLU A 341 -8.05 -15.47 9.19
N TYR A 342 -9.22 -15.15 8.62
CA TYR A 342 -9.80 -15.91 7.50
C TYR A 342 -8.81 -16.10 6.34
N GLU A 343 -8.06 -15.06 5.98
CA GLU A 343 -7.09 -15.10 4.89
C GLU A 343 -5.81 -15.85 5.24
N LEU A 344 -5.49 -15.98 6.53
CA LEU A 344 -4.28 -16.63 7.03
C LEU A 344 -4.53 -18.05 7.53
N ALA A 345 -5.80 -18.45 7.67
CA ALA A 345 -6.20 -19.73 8.22
C ALA A 345 -5.49 -20.89 7.51
N LEU A 346 -4.66 -21.60 8.27
CA LEU A 346 -4.02 -22.83 7.79
C LEU A 346 -5.10 -23.91 7.71
N ASN A 347 -5.28 -24.52 6.54
CA ASN A 347 -6.24 -25.61 6.28
C ASN A 347 -6.01 -26.90 7.09
N LYS A 348 -5.16 -26.91 8.12
CA LYS A 348 -4.89 -28.09 8.95
C LYS A 348 -5.67 -28.03 10.25
N LYS A 349 -6.12 -29.22 10.67
CA LYS A 349 -6.80 -29.63 11.91
C LYS A 349 -6.07 -29.20 13.19
N VAL A 350 -5.65 -27.95 13.31
CA VAL A 350 -5.10 -27.40 14.54
C VAL A 350 -6.30 -27.05 15.39
N SER A 351 -6.54 -27.91 16.37
CA SER A 351 -7.38 -27.71 17.53
C SER A 351 -6.88 -26.50 18.36
N ALA A 352 -6.87 -25.31 17.79
CA ALA A 352 -6.74 -24.07 18.55
C ALA A 352 -8.16 -23.63 18.92
N THR A 353 -8.59 -23.98 20.13
CA THR A 353 -9.84 -23.54 20.75
C THR A 353 -9.89 -22.03 21.01
N THR A 354 -8.95 -21.24 20.49
CA THR A 354 -9.01 -19.78 20.50
C THR A 354 -8.31 -19.23 19.25
N PRO A 355 -9.07 -18.63 18.32
CA PRO A 355 -8.50 -17.91 17.19
C PRO A 355 -7.59 -16.77 17.67
N GLN A 356 -6.40 -16.61 17.08
CA GLN A 356 -5.49 -15.51 17.42
C GLN A 356 -5.76 -14.34 16.48
N PRO A 357 -6.20 -13.20 17.00
CA PRO A 357 -6.54 -12.08 16.15
C PRO A 357 -5.30 -11.49 15.49
N VAL A 358 -5.45 -11.03 14.24
CA VAL A 358 -4.38 -10.31 13.56
C VAL A 358 -4.08 -9.03 14.34
N ARG A 359 -2.80 -8.82 14.67
CA ARG A 359 -2.31 -7.64 15.39
C ARG A 359 -1.55 -6.67 14.50
N PHE A 360 -0.91 -7.20 13.45
CA PHE A 360 -0.05 -6.42 12.58
C PHE A 360 -0.23 -6.79 11.12
N GLY A 361 -0.49 -5.81 10.29
CA GLY A 361 -0.60 -5.95 8.85
C GLY A 361 0.46 -5.12 8.13
N MET A 362 1.07 -5.65 7.08
CA MET A 362 1.93 -4.91 6.16
C MET A 362 1.52 -5.14 4.72
N SER A 363 1.36 -4.05 3.97
CA SER A 363 0.96 -4.08 2.57
C SER A 363 1.98 -3.38 1.67
N GLY A 364 2.68 -4.16 0.84
CA GLY A 364 3.59 -3.65 -0.19
C GLY A 364 2.82 -3.02 -1.35
N CYS A 365 2.93 -1.70 -1.50
CA CYS A 365 2.14 -0.91 -2.43
C CYS A 365 2.93 0.28 -3.03
N HIS A 366 2.23 1.36 -3.42
CA HIS A 366 2.76 2.43 -4.27
C HIS A 366 2.54 3.82 -3.67
N ASP A 367 3.20 4.83 -4.23
CA ASP A 367 2.92 6.24 -3.94
C ASP A 367 1.45 6.58 -4.19
N THR A 368 0.91 6.12 -5.32
CA THR A 368 -0.50 6.29 -5.68
C THR A 368 -1.44 5.74 -4.62
N THR A 369 -1.09 4.62 -3.98
CA THR A 369 -1.86 4.05 -2.88
C THR A 369 -1.85 4.99 -1.68
N LEU A 370 -0.67 5.44 -1.25
CA LEU A 370 -0.55 6.22 -0.02
C LEU A 370 -1.25 7.57 -0.15
N ALA A 371 -0.97 8.28 -1.24
CA ALA A 371 -1.58 9.58 -1.51
C ALA A 371 -3.08 9.47 -1.77
N ALA A 372 -3.56 8.44 -2.51
CA ALA A 372 -4.99 8.23 -2.69
C ALA A 372 -5.71 7.95 -1.37
N THR A 373 -5.13 7.11 -0.50
CA THR A 373 -5.68 6.84 0.83
C THR A 373 -5.76 8.12 1.66
N LEU A 374 -4.67 8.87 1.78
CA LEU A 374 -4.64 10.09 2.58
C LEU A 374 -5.56 11.17 1.97
N ALA A 375 -5.55 11.35 0.65
CA ALA A 375 -6.36 12.37 -0.02
C ALA A 375 -7.86 12.06 0.08
N SER A 376 -8.26 10.79 -0.01
CA SER A 376 -9.67 10.38 0.13
C SER A 376 -10.21 10.55 1.55
N LEU A 377 -9.32 10.52 2.54
CA LEU A 377 -9.63 10.79 3.94
C LEU A 377 -9.47 12.27 4.32
N GLY A 378 -9.16 13.16 3.38
CA GLY A 378 -8.94 14.59 3.66
C GLY A 378 -7.66 14.87 4.47
N ALA A 379 -6.74 13.90 4.54
CA ALA A 379 -5.53 13.92 5.35
C ALA A 379 -4.23 14.14 4.54
N PHE A 380 -4.33 14.42 3.23
CA PHE A 380 -3.18 14.68 2.35
C PHE A 380 -3.01 16.18 2.06
N ASN A 381 -2.21 16.84 2.91
CA ASN A 381 -1.95 18.27 2.90
C ASN A 381 -0.54 18.62 2.39
N GLU A 382 0.04 17.78 1.54
CA GLU A 382 1.39 17.94 1.02
C GLU A 382 1.36 18.34 -0.46
N GLU A 383 2.19 19.31 -0.86
CA GLU A 383 2.51 19.56 -2.28
C GLU A 383 3.52 18.54 -2.81
N ALA A 384 4.29 17.91 -1.90
CA ALA A 384 5.35 16.99 -2.26
C ALA A 384 4.78 15.60 -2.60
N TRP A 385 5.30 15.00 -3.66
CA TRP A 385 5.03 13.61 -4.00
C TRP A 385 5.53 12.68 -2.88
N PRO A 386 4.83 11.58 -2.54
CA PRO A 386 5.29 10.65 -1.52
C PRO A 386 6.69 10.11 -1.85
N PRO A 387 7.73 10.30 -1.03
CA PRO A 387 9.08 9.83 -1.33
C PRO A 387 9.23 8.31 -1.24
N PHE A 388 10.30 7.73 -1.79
CA PHE A 388 10.53 6.28 -1.75
C PHE A 388 10.57 5.80 -0.30
N THR A 389 10.03 4.60 -0.06
CA THR A 389 9.97 4.01 1.29
C THR A 389 9.10 4.81 2.27
N SER A 390 8.19 5.64 1.76
CA SER A 390 7.12 6.22 2.57
C SER A 390 6.16 5.14 3.09
N HIS A 391 5.49 5.42 4.20
CA HIS A 391 4.47 4.55 4.75
C HIS A 391 3.33 5.33 5.40
N VAL A 392 2.14 4.71 5.40
CA VAL A 392 1.00 5.09 6.24
C VAL A 392 0.78 3.99 7.26
N ALA A 393 0.74 4.34 8.54
CA ALA A 393 0.28 3.45 9.60
C ALA A 393 -1.16 3.82 9.97
N ILE A 394 -2.05 2.83 9.95
CA ILE A 394 -3.44 2.96 10.39
C ILE A 394 -3.61 2.07 11.63
N GLU A 395 -3.80 2.70 12.78
CA GLU A 395 -3.72 2.07 14.09
C GLU A 395 -5.11 2.07 14.74
N LEU A 396 -5.54 0.91 15.27
CA LEU A 396 -6.78 0.74 16.02
C LEU A 396 -6.44 0.58 17.50
N PHE A 397 -7.15 1.33 18.35
CA PHE A 397 -7.01 1.34 19.80
C PHE A 397 -8.34 0.98 20.45
N ARG A 398 -8.27 0.45 21.67
CA ARG A 398 -9.42 0.23 22.55
C ARG A 398 -9.22 0.97 23.86
N HIS A 399 -10.23 1.69 24.31
CA HIS A 399 -10.23 2.36 25.60
C HIS A 399 -10.26 1.35 26.74
N VAL A 400 -9.45 1.57 27.78
CA VAL A 400 -9.30 0.63 28.91
C VAL A 400 -10.60 0.40 29.69
N ASN A 401 -11.47 1.41 29.75
CA ASN A 401 -12.75 1.36 30.46
C ASN A 401 -13.95 0.96 29.59
N ALA A 402 -13.74 0.58 28.32
CA ALA A 402 -14.84 0.30 27.38
C ALA A 402 -15.68 -0.95 27.72
N GLY A 403 -15.46 -1.59 28.87
CA GLY A 403 -16.06 -2.89 29.22
C GLY A 403 -15.55 -4.00 28.28
N ALA A 404 -15.27 -5.18 28.80
CA ALA A 404 -15.16 -6.35 27.94
C ALA A 404 -16.60 -6.77 27.60
N THR A 405 -17.23 -6.16 26.60
CA THR A 405 -18.46 -6.76 26.04
C THR A 405 -18.06 -8.15 25.58
N PRO A 406 -18.55 -9.24 26.22
CA PRO A 406 -18.29 -10.57 25.71
C PRO A 406 -18.89 -10.64 24.31
N PRO A 407 -18.28 -11.38 23.37
CA PRO A 407 -18.97 -11.68 22.12
C PRO A 407 -20.36 -12.21 22.46
N PRO A 408 -21.44 -11.79 21.78
CA PRO A 408 -22.70 -12.50 21.92
C PRO A 408 -22.44 -13.98 21.59
N GLU A 409 -22.74 -14.88 22.53
CA GLU A 409 -22.74 -16.32 22.26
C GLU A 409 -23.58 -16.55 20.99
N ALA A 410 -23.01 -17.27 20.02
CA ALA A 410 -23.76 -17.67 18.84
C ALA A 410 -25.05 -18.37 19.29
N PRO A 411 -26.23 -18.01 18.75
CA PRO A 411 -27.49 -18.53 19.24
C PRO A 411 -27.50 -20.06 19.11
N LYS A 412 -27.76 -20.75 20.22
CA LYS A 412 -27.98 -22.20 20.23
C LYS A 412 -29.19 -22.51 19.34
N PRO A 413 -29.09 -23.44 18.37
CA PRO A 413 -30.19 -23.73 17.47
C PRO A 413 -31.29 -24.46 18.26
N THR A 414 -32.36 -23.75 18.60
CA THR A 414 -33.60 -24.35 19.11
C THR A 414 -34.51 -24.69 17.92
N GLY A 415 -34.66 -25.99 17.65
CA GLY A 415 -35.91 -26.62 17.22
C GLY A 415 -36.65 -26.15 15.95
N PHE A 416 -36.52 -26.97 14.91
CA PHE A 416 -37.63 -27.55 14.13
C PHE A 416 -38.52 -26.66 13.24
N LEU A 417 -38.01 -25.67 12.52
CA LEU A 417 -38.73 -25.06 11.37
C LEU A 417 -37.75 -24.47 10.35
N SER A 418 -37.24 -25.26 9.39
CA SER A 418 -36.53 -24.72 8.22
C SER A 418 -36.78 -25.57 6.97
N PHE A 419 -37.92 -25.33 6.31
CA PHE A 419 -38.21 -25.87 4.97
C PHE A 419 -38.61 -24.75 4.01
N PHE A 420 -38.01 -23.56 4.11
CA PHE A 420 -37.95 -22.58 3.02
C PHE A 420 -36.67 -21.76 3.16
N GLY A 421 -35.87 -21.70 2.09
CA GLY A 421 -34.53 -21.15 2.10
C GLY A 421 -34.49 -19.63 2.28
N LEU A 422 -33.84 -19.18 3.35
CA LEU A 422 -33.22 -17.86 3.44
C LEU A 422 -32.10 -17.90 4.51
N GLY A 423 -30.85 -17.71 4.07
CA GLY A 423 -29.69 -17.27 4.86
C GLY A 423 -29.39 -17.96 6.19
N SER A 424 -28.79 -19.16 6.15
CA SER A 424 -28.09 -19.72 7.31
C SER A 424 -26.80 -18.93 7.58
N LYS A 425 -26.64 -18.41 8.81
CA LYS A 425 -25.37 -17.90 9.34
C LYS A 425 -24.43 -19.10 9.58
N GLY A 426 -23.84 -19.61 8.51
CA GLY A 426 -22.89 -20.73 8.56
C GLY A 426 -21.53 -20.30 9.14
N ALA A 427 -20.81 -21.27 9.71
CA ALA A 427 -19.40 -21.15 10.05
C ALA A 427 -18.58 -20.62 8.85
N PRO A 428 -17.43 -19.96 9.06
CA PRO A 428 -16.56 -19.57 7.96
C PRO A 428 -16.16 -20.81 7.15
N HIS A 429 -16.37 -20.77 5.83
CA HIS A 429 -15.93 -21.81 4.90
C HIS A 429 -14.93 -21.19 3.91
N ALA A 430 -13.88 -21.93 3.55
CA ALA A 430 -12.93 -21.49 2.54
C ALA A 430 -13.65 -21.11 1.23
N GLY A 431 -13.30 -19.95 0.68
CA GLY A 431 -13.93 -19.40 -0.53
C GLY A 431 -15.19 -18.54 -0.31
N LEU A 432 -15.73 -18.47 0.91
CA LEU A 432 -16.79 -17.52 1.27
C LEU A 432 -16.29 -16.42 2.21
N PRO A 433 -16.71 -15.15 2.04
CA PRO A 433 -16.27 -14.07 2.91
C PRO A 433 -16.65 -14.33 4.37
N PRO A 434 -15.79 -13.99 5.34
CA PRO A 434 -16.09 -14.20 6.75
C PRO A 434 -17.31 -13.37 7.18
N PRO A 435 -18.13 -13.85 8.13
CA PRO A 435 -19.23 -13.08 8.67
C PRO A 435 -18.73 -11.87 9.47
N GLY A 436 -19.45 -10.75 9.41
CA GLY A 436 -19.13 -9.55 10.18
C GLY A 436 -19.80 -8.30 9.62
N ILE A 437 -19.83 -7.22 10.40
CA ILE A 437 -20.46 -5.95 9.98
C ILE A 437 -19.50 -5.03 9.21
N GLY A 438 -18.24 -5.43 9.05
CA GLY A 438 -17.19 -4.60 8.47
C GLY A 438 -17.53 -4.00 7.10
N ARG A 439 -18.17 -4.79 6.23
CA ARG A 439 -18.60 -4.37 4.88
C ARG A 439 -20.07 -3.90 4.79
N LYS A 440 -20.83 -4.02 5.88
CA LYS A 440 -22.19 -3.47 5.98
C LYS A 440 -22.10 -1.95 6.18
N LYS A 441 -22.89 -1.16 5.44
CA LYS A 441 -22.80 0.30 5.49
C LYS A 441 -23.32 0.82 6.84
N THR A 442 -22.73 1.90 7.32
CA THR A 442 -23.07 2.54 8.60
C THR A 442 -24.58 2.85 8.75
N PRO A 443 -25.29 3.39 7.73
CA PRO A 443 -26.74 3.61 7.84
C PRO A 443 -27.58 2.34 8.01
N ASP A 444 -27.05 1.17 7.61
CA ASP A 444 -27.75 -0.10 7.68
C ASP A 444 -27.50 -0.83 9.01
N LEU A 445 -26.59 -0.34 9.86
CA LEU A 445 -26.24 -0.96 11.14
C LEU A 445 -27.39 -0.82 12.15
N THR A 446 -27.68 -1.90 12.87
CA THR A 446 -28.58 -1.83 14.03
C THR A 446 -27.90 -1.14 15.21
N GLU A 447 -28.67 -0.70 16.21
CA GLU A 447 -28.09 -0.09 17.42
C GLU A 447 -27.13 -1.04 18.15
N ASP A 448 -27.48 -2.34 18.24
CA ASP A 448 -26.59 -3.37 18.80
C ASP A 448 -25.29 -3.54 18.02
N GLU A 449 -25.32 -3.35 16.68
CA GLU A 449 -24.12 -3.42 15.84
C GLU A 449 -23.26 -2.18 16.00
N LYS A 450 -23.85 -0.99 16.14
CA LYS A 450 -23.12 0.26 16.44
C LYS A 450 -22.44 0.20 17.80
N GLU A 451 -23.08 -0.40 18.80
CA GLU A 451 -22.51 -0.58 20.14
C GLU A 451 -21.17 -1.35 20.11
N ARG A 452 -20.98 -2.26 19.15
CA ARG A 452 -19.73 -3.02 18.97
C ARG A 452 -18.54 -2.15 18.55
N LEU A 453 -18.80 -0.98 17.96
CA LEU A 453 -17.78 -0.03 17.52
C LEU A 453 -17.35 0.93 18.64
N LYS A 454 -18.14 1.04 19.72
CA LYS A 454 -17.87 1.98 20.81
C LYS A 454 -16.62 1.61 21.60
N GLY A 455 -15.95 2.64 22.11
CA GLY A 455 -14.71 2.49 22.86
C GLY A 455 -13.49 2.14 22.00
N TYR A 456 -13.61 2.12 20.67
CA TYR A 456 -12.48 1.97 19.75
C TYR A 456 -12.16 3.28 19.04
N TYR A 457 -10.86 3.51 18.83
CA TYR A 457 -10.32 4.71 18.22
C TYR A 457 -9.33 4.37 17.12
N VAL A 458 -9.29 5.18 16.07
CA VAL A 458 -8.43 5.00 14.91
C VAL A 458 -7.50 6.20 14.81
N ARG A 459 -6.20 5.95 14.55
CA ARG A 459 -5.25 7.00 14.20
C ARG A 459 -4.51 6.67 12.92
N LEU A 460 -4.23 7.70 12.13
CA LEU A 460 -3.34 7.60 10.97
C LEU A 460 -2.02 8.33 11.25
N ARG A 461 -0.92 7.73 10.80
CA ARG A 461 0.40 8.38 10.73
C ARG A 461 0.94 8.28 9.31
N TYR A 462 1.38 9.39 8.74
CA TYR A 462 2.09 9.43 7.46
C TYR A 462 3.57 9.75 7.71
N ASN A 463 4.46 8.82 7.36
CA ASN A 463 5.90 8.92 7.61
C ASN A 463 6.20 9.31 9.07
N ASP A 464 5.56 8.61 10.00
CA ASP A 464 5.72 8.77 11.44
C ASP A 464 5.21 10.12 12.02
N ARG A 465 4.40 10.86 11.27
CA ARG A 465 3.67 12.04 11.78
C ARG A 465 2.16 11.74 11.81
N PRO A 466 1.47 11.95 12.95
CA PRO A 466 0.01 11.89 12.98
C PRO A 466 -0.60 12.83 11.93
N VAL A 467 -1.70 12.38 11.33
CA VAL A 467 -2.51 13.19 10.41
C VAL A 467 -3.95 13.17 10.89
N THR A 468 -4.67 14.27 10.69
CA THR A 468 -6.06 14.44 11.11
C THR A 468 -7.02 14.19 9.95
N ILE A 469 -8.20 13.67 10.27
CA ILE A 469 -9.30 13.49 9.32
C ILE A 469 -10.38 14.52 9.68
N PRO A 470 -10.76 15.44 8.77
CA PRO A 470 -11.61 16.58 9.13
C PRO A 470 -12.99 16.16 9.65
N GLY A 471 -13.58 15.09 9.12
CA GLY A 471 -14.86 14.55 9.58
C GLY A 471 -14.85 13.95 11.00
N CYS A 472 -13.67 13.80 11.61
CA CYS A 472 -13.54 13.33 13.00
C CYS A 472 -13.45 14.48 14.02
N ALA A 473 -13.17 15.72 13.58
CA ALA A 473 -13.04 16.89 14.45
C ALA A 473 -14.30 17.24 15.27
N PRO A 474 -15.54 17.00 14.81
CA PRO A 474 -16.73 17.26 15.64
C PRO A 474 -16.70 16.49 16.98
N THR A 475 -17.22 17.10 18.05
CA THR A 475 -17.32 16.47 19.37
C THR A 475 -18.05 15.13 19.30
N GLY A 476 -17.49 14.11 19.97
CA GLY A 476 -18.01 12.74 19.94
C GLY A 476 -17.53 11.88 18.77
N LYS A 477 -16.81 12.46 17.79
CA LYS A 477 -16.21 11.73 16.65
C LYS A 477 -14.70 11.49 16.78
N HIS A 478 -14.08 11.93 17.87
CA HIS A 478 -12.66 11.75 18.20
C HIS A 478 -12.46 11.40 19.68
N LEU A 479 -11.21 11.14 20.09
CA LEU A 479 -10.85 11.02 21.50
C LEU A 479 -10.90 12.40 22.17
N ASP A 480 -11.62 12.55 23.28
CA ASP A 480 -11.72 13.85 23.97
C ASP A 480 -10.35 14.47 24.22
N GLY A 481 -10.14 15.68 23.70
CA GLY A 481 -8.89 16.44 23.81
C GLY A 481 -7.80 16.08 22.80
N ASP A 482 -8.03 15.14 21.87
CA ASP A 482 -7.08 14.77 20.82
C ASP A 482 -7.78 14.44 19.49
N GLU A 483 -7.83 15.43 18.59
CA GLU A 483 -8.41 15.32 17.24
C GLU A 483 -7.58 14.45 16.28
N SER A 484 -6.40 13.96 16.67
CA SER A 484 -5.63 13.02 15.85
C SER A 484 -6.21 11.60 15.87
N PHE A 485 -7.14 11.32 16.78
CA PHE A 485 -7.91 10.08 16.82
C PHE A 485 -9.31 10.29 16.24
N CYS A 486 -9.82 9.32 15.50
CA CYS A 486 -11.25 9.19 15.19
C CYS A 486 -11.86 8.12 16.09
N THR A 487 -13.15 8.21 16.44
CA THR A 487 -13.86 7.00 16.87
C THR A 487 -13.92 6.00 15.70
N LEU A 488 -13.93 4.69 15.99
CA LEU A 488 -14.05 3.68 14.93
C LEU A 488 -15.35 3.86 14.12
N GLU A 489 -16.43 4.27 14.80
CA GLU A 489 -17.72 4.60 14.16
C GLU A 489 -17.57 5.76 13.16
N ALA A 490 -16.98 6.89 13.56
CA ALA A 490 -16.79 8.03 12.66
C ALA A 490 -15.86 7.69 11.49
N PHE A 491 -14.76 6.97 11.75
CA PHE A 491 -13.84 6.53 10.70
C PHE A 491 -14.55 5.61 9.69
N LYS A 492 -15.35 4.66 10.17
CA LYS A 492 -16.15 3.77 9.33
C LYS A 492 -17.20 4.54 8.54
N GLU A 493 -17.92 5.49 9.15
CA GLU A 493 -18.93 6.32 8.48
C GLU A 493 -18.33 7.05 7.27
N ILE A 494 -17.16 7.67 7.44
CA ILE A 494 -16.45 8.39 6.38
C ILE A 494 -16.02 7.43 5.26
N VAL A 495 -15.41 6.30 5.59
CA VAL A 495 -14.95 5.32 4.60
C VAL A 495 -16.11 4.64 3.87
N ASP A 496 -17.23 4.41 4.55
CA ASP A 496 -18.40 3.78 3.96
C ASP A 496 -19.01 4.61 2.84
N LYS A 497 -18.89 5.95 2.85
CA LYS A 497 -19.40 6.81 1.78
C LYS A 497 -18.78 6.50 0.42
N PHE A 498 -17.51 6.11 0.40
CA PHE A 498 -16.81 5.78 -0.84
C PHE A 498 -16.34 4.33 -0.91
N THR A 499 -16.85 3.42 -0.07
CA THR A 499 -16.55 1.99 -0.25
C THR A 499 -17.45 1.42 -1.37
N PRO A 500 -16.92 0.79 -2.43
CA PRO A 500 -17.77 0.24 -3.49
C PRO A 500 -18.60 -0.95 -2.99
N ILE A 501 -19.85 -1.04 -3.44
CA ILE A 501 -20.74 -2.19 -3.18
C ILE A 501 -20.39 -3.31 -4.16
N ASN A 502 -20.29 -2.97 -5.44
CA ASN A 502 -19.88 -3.87 -6.51
C ASN A 502 -18.97 -3.12 -7.47
N TRP A 503 -17.67 -3.13 -7.16
CA TRP A 503 -16.68 -2.37 -7.90
C TRP A 503 -16.67 -2.72 -9.41
N LYS A 504 -16.81 -4.01 -9.76
CA LYS A 504 -16.82 -4.46 -11.17
C LYS A 504 -18.00 -3.88 -11.95
N GLN A 505 -19.18 -3.83 -11.33
CA GLN A 505 -20.36 -3.21 -11.94
C GLN A 505 -20.20 -1.69 -12.03
N GLN A 506 -19.77 -1.05 -10.94
CA GLN A 506 -19.60 0.41 -10.88
C GLN A 506 -18.52 0.90 -11.86
N CYS A 507 -17.47 0.11 -12.12
CA CYS A 507 -16.45 0.40 -13.14
C CYS A 507 -16.97 0.42 -14.59
N ARG A 508 -18.17 -0.11 -14.83
CA ARG A 508 -18.84 -0.13 -16.14
C ARG A 508 -20.07 0.77 -16.19
N ALA A 509 -20.45 1.36 -15.05
CA ALA A 509 -21.53 2.32 -14.94
C ALA A 509 -21.06 3.74 -15.34
N ASN A 510 -22.01 4.64 -15.54
CA ASN A 510 -21.79 6.08 -15.70
C ASN A 510 -20.77 6.47 -16.80
N ILE A 511 -20.51 5.59 -17.78
CA ILE A 511 -19.44 5.82 -18.78
C ILE A 511 -19.65 7.11 -19.59
N LYS A 512 -20.91 7.53 -19.76
CA LYS A 512 -21.28 8.74 -20.51
C LYS A 512 -21.53 9.95 -19.61
N ASP A 513 -21.51 9.77 -18.29
CA ASP A 513 -21.83 10.83 -17.35
C ASP A 513 -20.64 11.78 -17.20
N PRO A 514 -20.86 13.05 -16.81
CA PRO A 514 -19.78 14.00 -16.56
C PRO A 514 -18.73 13.44 -15.60
N ALA A 515 -17.46 13.74 -15.86
CA ALA A 515 -16.36 13.29 -15.00
C ALA A 515 -16.20 14.11 -13.71
N PHE A 516 -16.72 15.34 -13.73
CA PHE A 516 -16.69 16.25 -12.57
C PHE A 516 -18.06 16.28 -11.92
N PRO A 517 -18.13 16.23 -10.58
CA PRO A 517 -19.40 16.30 -9.87
C PRO A 517 -20.04 17.68 -10.05
N SER A 518 -21.37 17.72 -10.03
CA SER A 518 -22.14 18.98 -10.19
C SER A 518 -22.07 19.89 -8.95
N LYS A 519 -21.62 19.34 -7.82
CA LYS A 519 -21.44 20.04 -6.54
C LYS A 519 -20.11 19.60 -5.92
N PRO A 520 -19.50 20.42 -5.05
CA PRO A 520 -18.31 20.00 -4.31
C PRO A 520 -18.58 18.74 -3.47
N GLU A 521 -17.74 17.71 -3.62
CA GLU A 521 -17.77 16.47 -2.81
C GLU A 521 -16.45 16.33 -2.03
N PRO A 522 -16.23 17.17 -1.00
CA PRO A 522 -14.96 17.22 -0.28
C PRO A 522 -14.65 15.89 0.40
N SER A 523 -13.37 15.52 0.41
CA SER A 523 -12.91 14.30 1.07
C SER A 523 -12.84 14.42 2.59
N GLY A 524 -12.90 13.27 3.27
CA GLY A 524 -12.73 13.18 4.72
C GLY A 524 -13.97 13.48 5.57
N TYR A 525 -15.18 13.55 4.97
CA TYR A 525 -16.44 13.85 5.69
C TYR A 525 -17.45 12.73 5.64
#